data_AF-T0PYJ4-F1
#
_entry.id   AF-T0PYJ4-F1
#
_cell.length_a   1.000
_cell.length_b   1.000
_cell.length_c   1.000
_cell.angle_alpha   90.00
_cell.angle_beta   90.00
_cell.angle_gamma   90.00
#
_symmetry.space_group_name_H-M   'P 1'
#
loop_
_entity.id
_entity.type
_entity.pdbx_description
1 polymer ?
#
loop_
_entity_poly.entity_id
_entity_poly.type
_entity_poly.pdbx_seq_one_letter_code
_entity_poly.pdbx_strand_id
1 'polypeptide(L)'
;MRMLATQAAPCLYLQAFWDVPQPEARNRITLRWRGRRRSSGRITFLLELDTAAMTLNFNAPAFAAAKVSQDISAPITAASAFAAGDVIFAEEALVSSSFGLMDEEDHEDDCDDDNCGGCREVDEDEKEELDDEDLAAVSPAAAAAFDELNIYCESTDVLGMVDVRKNMLKLFRLYENDSNALQTIFGFKVSAKEAADYLEAAVGLRAAVPTVIPAGLTDDQVAHVIGVLNKYCIPLDDIRGSGLFLYVAKLTHSCTPNCNFTDSGKNIWVTAIKPIAAGETLTVDLYDLTYQPQAERTKSLAEDEATCNCGICAGTLPDKCRAFKCKDAACAGIVHPIKNTFACTACGKMFTNEQVEEVETLEITLPEEIDATSVEELDAAIAASPLHKYHYIFHAALTAMVEEAVEDENLTEADAIAIYRRILDCLEYVIDVPHGEKVSVYNSIAQMNISTGDIPAATEAYTAAYNMAKTCYGADYEETTMFKQLMEHTPTTPEEMMAVYGYELVDETA
;
A
#
# COMPACT_ATOMS: atom_id res chain seq x y z
N MET A 1 -14.53 41.18 10.85
CA MET A 1 -13.16 40.95 11.31
C MET A 1 -12.86 39.52 10.93
N ARG A 2 -12.14 39.36 9.82
CA ARG A 2 -11.73 38.07 9.27
C ARG A 2 -10.68 37.48 10.22
N MET A 3 -10.92 36.27 10.71
CA MET A 3 -9.88 35.42 11.28
C MET A 3 -9.39 34.56 10.14
N LEU A 4 -8.12 34.73 9.78
CA LEU A 4 -7.36 33.85 8.92
C LEU A 4 -7.09 32.59 9.75
N ALA A 5 -7.54 31.43 9.27
CA ALA A 5 -7.14 30.14 9.78
C ALA A 5 -5.88 29.75 9.01
N THR A 6 -4.73 29.99 9.62
CA THR A 6 -3.43 29.44 9.20
C THR A 6 -3.19 28.13 9.95
N GLN A 7 -2.45 27.23 9.32
CA GLN A 7 -2.09 25.87 9.74
C GLN A 7 -3.10 24.77 9.38
N ALA A 8 -3.16 24.49 8.08
CA ALA A 8 -3.51 23.17 7.58
C ALA A 8 -2.40 22.18 7.96
N ALA A 9 -2.80 21.00 8.43
CA ALA A 9 -1.89 19.91 8.78
C ALA A 9 -1.10 19.46 7.54
N PRO A 10 0.24 19.30 7.61
CA PRO A 10 1.01 18.75 6.50
C PRO A 10 0.74 17.25 6.39
N CYS A 11 -0.04 16.84 5.40
CA CYS A 11 -0.11 15.45 4.95
C CYS A 11 0.96 15.29 3.85
N LEU A 12 2.22 15.17 4.27
CA LEU A 12 3.38 15.02 3.39
C LEU A 12 3.51 13.57 2.89
N TYR A 13 3.31 13.37 1.58
CA TYR A 13 4.24 12.76 0.61
C TYR A 13 3.47 12.04 -0.52
N LEU A 14 3.55 12.59 -1.76
CA LEU A 14 3.99 11.89 -2.98
C LEU A 14 3.88 12.80 -4.23
N GLN A 15 4.90 13.62 -4.48
CA GLN A 15 5.22 14.04 -5.85
C GLN A 15 5.75 12.81 -6.63
N ALA A 16 5.15 12.50 -7.79
CA ALA A 16 5.85 12.17 -9.05
C ALA A 16 5.02 11.32 -10.05
N PHE A 17 4.02 11.91 -10.73
CA PHE A 17 3.44 11.28 -11.93
C PHE A 17 2.93 12.27 -12.99
N TRP A 18 3.83 12.84 -13.80
CA TRP A 18 3.56 13.12 -15.22
C TRP A 18 4.87 13.00 -16.02
N ASP A 19 5.06 11.86 -16.68
CA ASP A 19 5.96 11.78 -17.84
C ASP A 19 5.55 10.60 -18.73
N VAL A 20 4.81 10.91 -19.80
CA VAL A 20 4.58 10.01 -20.94
C VAL A 20 5.24 10.63 -22.17
N PRO A 21 6.02 9.89 -22.97
CA PRO A 21 6.95 10.46 -23.93
C PRO A 21 6.28 10.80 -25.28
N GLN A 22 6.61 11.98 -25.82
CA GLN A 22 6.36 12.39 -27.21
C GLN A 22 7.20 11.55 -28.20
N PRO A 23 6.73 11.31 -29.45
CA PRO A 23 7.42 10.48 -30.42
C PRO A 23 8.47 11.28 -31.24
N GLU A 24 9.45 10.53 -31.76
CA GLU A 24 10.49 10.91 -32.74
C GLU A 24 11.86 11.38 -32.21
N ALA A 25 12.74 10.42 -31.87
CA ALA A 25 14.03 10.21 -32.55
C ALA A 25 14.82 9.06 -31.90
N ARG A 26 15.37 8.19 -32.75
CA ARG A 26 16.08 6.96 -32.37
C ARG A 26 17.35 7.25 -31.56
N ASN A 27 17.40 6.74 -30.33
CA ASN A 27 18.60 6.14 -29.72
C ASN A 27 18.17 5.10 -28.68
N ARG A 28 18.83 3.94 -28.70
CA ARG A 28 18.54 2.79 -27.82
C ARG A 28 18.74 3.19 -26.35
N ILE A 29 17.64 3.35 -25.62
CA ILE A 29 17.60 3.37 -24.16
C ILE A 29 16.75 2.17 -23.76
N THR A 30 17.37 1.19 -23.10
CA THR A 30 16.71 0.08 -22.43
C THR A 30 15.94 0.61 -21.23
N LEU A 31 14.62 0.74 -21.38
CA LEU A 31 13.69 1.00 -20.29
C LEU A 31 13.70 -0.21 -19.34
N ARG A 32 14.49 -0.14 -18.26
CA ARG A 32 14.37 -1.00 -17.08
C ARG A 32 13.18 -0.48 -16.27
N TRP A 33 12.18 -1.33 -16.09
CA TRP A 33 11.00 -1.07 -15.29
C TRP A 33 11.43 -1.12 -13.82
N ARG A 34 11.64 0.04 -13.20
CA ARG A 34 11.67 0.17 -11.74
C ARG A 34 10.25 -0.11 -11.27
N GLY A 35 10.04 -1.18 -10.50
CA GLY A 35 8.76 -1.49 -9.89
C GLY A 35 8.30 -0.28 -9.07
N ARG A 36 7.36 0.50 -9.62
CA ARG A 36 6.63 1.54 -8.89
C ARG A 36 5.77 0.81 -7.86
N ARG A 37 6.35 0.60 -6.68
CA ARG A 37 5.63 0.25 -5.45
C ARG A 37 4.69 1.42 -5.19
N ARG A 38 3.40 1.23 -5.48
CA ARG A 38 2.38 2.13 -4.94
C ARG A 38 2.34 1.84 -3.44
N SER A 39 2.62 2.85 -2.63
CA SER A 39 2.02 2.89 -1.30
C SER A 39 0.52 2.74 -1.54
N SER A 40 -0.12 1.76 -0.88
CA SER A 40 -1.54 1.88 -0.67
C SER A 40 -1.76 3.26 -0.06
N GLY A 41 -2.58 4.11 -0.65
CA GLY A 41 -3.00 5.39 -0.08
C GLY A 41 -3.84 5.21 1.18
N ARG A 42 -3.33 4.45 2.15
CA ARG A 42 -3.72 4.55 3.53
C ARG A 42 -3.13 5.86 4.00
N ILE A 43 -4.01 6.82 4.24
CA ILE A 43 -3.75 7.86 5.22
C ILE A 43 -3.64 7.11 6.55
N THR A 44 -2.42 6.64 6.86
CA THR A 44 -2.07 6.12 8.17
C THR A 44 -1.85 7.36 9.02
N PHE A 45 -2.75 7.57 9.96
CA PHE A 45 -2.62 8.67 10.93
C PHE A 45 -1.36 8.38 11.74
N LEU A 46 -0.35 9.24 11.63
CA LEU A 46 0.80 9.28 12.53
C LEU A 46 0.30 9.61 13.93
N LEU A 47 -0.11 8.58 14.67
CA LEU A 47 -0.07 8.61 16.12
C LEU A 47 1.42 8.55 16.47
N GLU A 48 2.00 9.65 16.96
CA GLU A 48 3.30 9.61 17.64
C GLU A 48 3.16 8.71 18.87
N LEU A 49 3.44 7.43 18.68
CA LEU A 49 3.52 6.46 19.75
C LEU A 49 5.00 6.18 20.00
N ASP A 50 5.43 6.64 21.19
CA ASP A 50 6.69 6.38 21.87
C ASP A 50 7.40 5.11 21.34
N THR A 51 8.60 5.29 20.77
CA THR A 51 9.39 4.34 19.95
C THR A 51 9.95 3.14 20.74
N ALA A 52 9.22 2.63 21.72
CA ALA A 52 9.53 1.40 22.42
C ALA A 52 9.00 0.21 21.61
N ALA A 53 9.90 -0.55 20.99
CA ALA A 53 9.69 -1.85 20.31
C ALA A 53 8.27 -2.43 20.51
N MET A 54 7.35 -2.05 19.61
CA MET A 54 5.96 -2.48 19.69
C MET A 54 5.86 -3.97 19.40
N THR A 55 5.83 -4.73 20.49
CA THR A 55 5.35 -6.11 20.47
C THR A 55 3.86 -6.04 20.13
N LEU A 56 3.36 -6.97 19.31
CA LEU A 56 1.93 -7.06 18.97
C LEU A 56 1.05 -6.83 20.22
N ASN A 57 0.34 -5.70 20.25
CA ASN A 57 -0.38 -5.23 21.46
C ASN A 57 -1.64 -6.04 21.78
N PHE A 58 -1.94 -7.09 21.01
CA PHE A 58 -3.08 -7.98 21.22
C PHE A 58 -2.73 -9.46 20.98
N ASN A 59 -3.57 -10.35 21.50
CA ASN A 59 -3.32 -11.79 21.46
C ASN A 59 -3.68 -12.38 20.08
N ALA A 60 -2.67 -12.64 19.26
CA ALA A 60 -2.80 -13.38 18.01
C ALA A 60 -1.97 -14.68 18.06
N PRO A 61 -2.46 -15.81 17.51
CA PRO A 61 -1.68 -17.03 17.47
C PRO A 61 -0.50 -16.88 16.48
N ALA A 62 0.68 -17.36 16.85
CA ALA A 62 1.76 -17.51 15.89
C ALA A 62 1.39 -18.57 14.82
N PHE A 63 2.00 -18.51 13.63
CA PHE A 63 1.72 -19.46 12.53
C PHE A 63 1.75 -20.94 12.96
N ALA A 64 2.74 -21.31 13.78
CA ALA A 64 2.89 -22.68 14.29
C ALA A 64 1.76 -23.15 15.22
N ALA A 65 1.03 -22.21 15.83
CA ALA A 65 -0.13 -22.46 16.70
C ALA A 65 -1.47 -22.22 15.99
N ALA A 66 -1.44 -21.61 14.80
CA ALA A 66 -2.62 -21.28 14.03
C ALA A 66 -3.27 -22.54 13.44
N LYS A 67 -4.60 -22.48 13.28
CA LYS A 67 -5.40 -23.59 12.73
C LYS A 67 -5.34 -23.59 11.20
N VAL A 68 -4.13 -23.67 10.66
CA VAL A 68 -3.81 -23.72 9.23
C VAL A 68 -2.88 -24.88 8.92
N SER A 69 -2.78 -25.26 7.65
CA SER A 69 -1.79 -26.22 7.19
C SER A 69 -0.37 -25.68 7.41
N GLN A 70 0.48 -26.51 8.00
CA GLN A 70 1.86 -26.12 8.37
C GLN A 70 2.88 -26.41 7.26
N ASP A 71 2.46 -27.05 6.17
CA ASP A 71 3.32 -27.29 5.00
C ASP A 71 3.41 -26.02 4.14
N ILE A 72 4.51 -25.28 4.32
CA ILE A 72 4.80 -24.04 3.58
C ILE A 72 5.28 -24.28 2.14
N SER A 73 5.40 -25.54 1.70
CA SER A 73 5.71 -25.88 0.30
C SER A 73 4.47 -25.92 -0.60
N ALA A 74 3.28 -25.91 0.00
CA ALA A 74 1.98 -25.90 -0.64
C ALA A 74 1.19 -24.63 -0.26
N PRO A 75 0.12 -24.27 -1.01
CA PRO A 75 -0.79 -23.21 -0.60
C PRO A 75 -1.33 -23.46 0.82
N ILE A 76 -1.26 -22.42 1.66
CA ILE A 76 -1.74 -22.49 3.04
C ILE A 76 -3.26 -22.63 3.04
N THR A 77 -3.78 -23.63 3.73
CA THR A 77 -5.22 -23.94 3.83
C THR A 77 -5.69 -23.93 5.28
N ALA A 78 -6.97 -23.66 5.49
CA ALA A 78 -7.56 -23.62 6.82
C ALA A 78 -7.71 -25.04 7.39
N ALA A 79 -7.13 -25.32 8.55
CA ALA A 79 -7.28 -26.62 9.22
C ALA A 79 -8.64 -26.73 9.95
N SER A 80 -9.25 -25.60 10.28
CA SER A 80 -10.61 -25.49 10.80
C SER A 80 -11.34 -24.30 10.17
N ALA A 81 -12.66 -24.20 10.36
CA ALA A 81 -13.39 -23.02 9.89
C ALA A 81 -12.99 -21.75 10.66
N PHE A 82 -13.07 -20.61 9.98
CA PHE A 82 -12.91 -19.27 10.54
C PHE A 82 -14.15 -18.42 10.24
N ALA A 83 -14.54 -17.57 11.18
CA ALA A 83 -15.54 -16.54 10.98
C ALA A 83 -14.89 -15.25 10.44
N ALA A 84 -15.70 -14.37 9.85
CA ALA A 84 -15.22 -13.05 9.47
C ALA A 84 -14.83 -12.24 10.73
N GLY A 85 -13.68 -11.58 10.69
CA GLY A 85 -13.04 -10.88 11.81
C GLY A 85 -12.12 -11.76 12.66
N ASP A 86 -12.03 -13.09 12.42
CA ASP A 86 -11.09 -13.94 13.14
C ASP A 86 -9.66 -13.65 12.70
N VAL A 87 -8.79 -13.28 13.65
CA VAL A 87 -7.35 -13.21 13.43
C VAL A 87 -6.80 -14.64 13.36
N ILE A 88 -6.30 -15.02 12.20
CA ILE A 88 -5.87 -16.39 11.87
C ILE A 88 -4.49 -16.66 12.44
N PHE A 89 -3.53 -15.78 12.17
CA PHE A 89 -2.19 -15.81 12.74
C PHE A 89 -1.51 -14.44 12.63
N ALA A 90 -0.49 -14.26 13.46
CA ALA A 90 0.43 -13.14 13.37
C ALA A 90 1.88 -13.61 13.22
N GLU A 91 2.70 -12.72 12.67
CA GLU A 91 4.11 -12.91 12.38
C GLU A 91 4.85 -11.60 12.61
N GLU A 92 5.98 -11.67 13.30
CA GLU A 92 6.95 -10.58 13.38
C GLU A 92 7.97 -10.74 12.25
N ALA A 93 8.42 -9.64 11.65
CA ALA A 93 9.41 -9.66 10.60
C ALA A 93 10.70 -10.39 11.07
N LEU A 94 11.23 -11.29 10.25
CA LEU A 94 12.50 -11.95 10.53
C LEU A 94 13.66 -10.94 10.60
N VAL A 95 13.61 -9.97 9.68
CA VAL A 95 14.43 -8.76 9.65
C VAL A 95 13.56 -7.63 9.14
N SER A 96 13.74 -6.42 9.66
CA SER A 96 13.15 -5.20 9.14
C SER A 96 14.08 -4.02 9.34
N SER A 97 14.01 -3.01 8.47
CA SER A 97 14.86 -1.82 8.51
C SER A 97 14.13 -0.65 7.85
N SER A 98 14.41 0.57 8.31
CA SER A 98 13.92 1.82 7.69
C SER A 98 14.63 2.11 6.37
N PHE A 99 14.05 3.00 5.55
CA PHE A 99 14.60 3.46 4.27
C PHE A 99 15.86 4.33 4.42
N GLY A 100 16.29 4.66 5.65
CA GLY A 100 17.41 5.56 5.90
C GLY A 100 16.97 6.92 6.43
N LEU A 101 17.83 7.92 6.31
CA LEU A 101 17.51 9.30 6.63
C LEU A 101 16.52 9.85 5.58
N MET A 102 15.23 9.59 5.79
CA MET A 102 14.22 10.52 5.33
C MET A 102 13.87 11.37 6.54
N ASP A 103 14.53 12.52 6.66
CA ASP A 103 14.18 13.48 7.70
C ASP A 103 12.68 13.77 7.62
N GLU A 104 12.07 13.84 8.78
CA GLU A 104 10.79 14.51 8.93
C GLU A 104 11.02 15.96 8.52
N GLU A 105 10.33 16.39 7.46
CA GLU A 105 10.38 17.76 6.89
C GLU A 105 11.49 18.06 5.87
N ASP A 106 11.54 17.31 4.76
CA ASP A 106 12.10 17.85 3.51
C ASP A 106 11.13 18.93 2.97
N HIS A 107 11.31 20.18 3.39
CA HIS A 107 10.62 21.34 2.82
C HIS A 107 11.50 22.02 1.74
N GLU A 108 10.89 22.37 0.60
CA GLU A 108 11.56 22.95 -0.58
C GLU A 108 12.49 24.14 -0.23
N ASP A 109 13.62 24.24 -0.95
CA ASP A 109 14.66 25.28 -0.83
C ASP A 109 14.13 26.75 -0.90
N ASP A 110 12.88 26.97 -1.32
CA ASP A 110 12.25 28.28 -1.52
C ASP A 110 11.13 28.59 -0.48
N CYS A 111 11.22 28.07 0.75
CA CYS A 111 10.33 28.48 1.84
C CYS A 111 10.65 29.93 2.30
N ASP A 112 9.87 30.90 1.81
CA ASP A 112 9.91 32.33 2.17
C ASP A 112 9.24 32.64 3.54
N ASP A 113 9.00 31.64 4.41
CA ASP A 113 8.35 31.85 5.70
C ASP A 113 9.33 32.24 6.81
N ASP A 114 9.34 33.53 7.15
CA ASP A 114 10.10 34.14 8.25
C ASP A 114 9.79 33.56 9.65
N ASN A 115 8.77 32.69 9.80
CA ASN A 115 8.35 32.09 11.06
C ASN A 115 8.71 30.59 11.22
N CYS A 116 9.38 29.99 10.22
CA CYS A 116 9.94 28.65 10.31
C CYS A 116 11.09 28.64 11.35
N GLY A 117 11.02 27.76 12.36
CA GLY A 117 11.93 27.70 13.52
C GLY A 117 13.40 27.36 13.25
N GLY A 118 13.88 27.56 12.02
CA GLY A 118 15.23 27.27 11.56
C GLY A 118 15.22 26.10 10.58
N CYS A 119 15.36 26.41 9.30
CA CYS A 119 15.61 25.44 8.25
C CYS A 119 16.85 24.60 8.62
N ARG A 120 16.73 23.27 8.62
CA ARG A 120 17.92 22.40 8.56
C ARG A 120 18.34 22.32 7.11
N GLU A 121 19.51 22.86 6.77
CA GLU A 121 20.15 22.58 5.47
C GLU A 121 20.32 21.06 5.38
N VAL A 122 19.65 20.42 4.41
CA VAL A 122 19.95 19.04 4.03
C VAL A 122 21.30 19.07 3.34
N ASP A 123 22.36 18.76 4.08
CA ASP A 123 23.69 18.65 3.51
C ASP A 123 23.64 17.53 2.45
N GLU A 124 23.93 17.84 1.18
CA GLU A 124 24.08 16.84 0.10
C GLU A 124 25.15 15.76 0.43
N ASP A 125 25.92 15.96 1.49
CA ASP A 125 26.94 15.07 2.05
C ASP A 125 26.44 14.20 3.23
N GLU A 126 25.16 14.28 3.62
CA GLU A 126 24.62 13.50 4.73
C GLU A 126 24.55 12.02 4.34
N LYS A 127 25.38 11.22 5.02
CA LYS A 127 25.54 9.81 4.70
C LYS A 127 24.45 8.99 5.36
N GLU A 128 24.02 7.95 4.66
CA GLU A 128 23.20 6.91 5.26
C GLU A 128 23.94 6.23 6.42
N GLU A 129 23.33 6.27 7.61
CA GLU A 129 23.86 5.66 8.83
C GLU A 129 23.00 4.48 9.31
N LEU A 130 23.62 3.64 10.13
CA LEU A 130 22.91 2.59 10.88
C LEU A 130 22.43 3.20 12.19
N ASP A 131 21.13 3.10 12.45
CA ASP A 131 20.56 3.52 13.73
C ASP A 131 20.96 2.54 14.87
N ASP A 132 20.59 2.88 16.11
CA ASP A 132 20.93 2.06 17.28
C ASP A 132 20.38 0.63 17.18
N GLU A 133 19.24 0.45 16.52
CA GLU A 133 18.62 -0.85 16.34
C GLU A 133 19.36 -1.68 15.27
N ASP A 134 19.69 -1.05 14.15
CA ASP A 134 20.52 -1.60 13.10
C ASP A 134 21.87 -2.06 13.65
N LEU A 135 22.56 -1.19 14.41
CA LEU A 135 23.86 -1.47 15.03
C LEU A 135 23.80 -2.68 15.98
N ALA A 136 22.69 -2.87 16.69
CA ALA A 136 22.47 -4.04 17.54
C ALA A 136 22.23 -5.33 16.74
N ALA A 137 21.70 -5.21 15.52
CA ALA A 137 21.27 -6.33 14.68
C ALA A 137 22.27 -6.74 13.57
N VAL A 138 23.31 -5.95 13.29
CA VAL A 138 24.37 -6.28 12.33
C VAL A 138 25.67 -6.74 13.01
N SER A 139 26.63 -7.25 12.23
CA SER A 139 27.95 -7.60 12.78
C SER A 139 28.82 -6.35 12.95
N PRO A 140 29.78 -6.32 13.91
CA PRO A 140 30.70 -5.20 14.05
C PRO A 140 31.54 -4.93 12.80
N ALA A 141 31.84 -5.98 12.03
CA ALA A 141 32.54 -5.86 10.75
C ALA A 141 31.66 -5.20 9.67
N ALA A 142 30.36 -5.52 9.65
CA ALA A 142 29.39 -4.88 8.77
C ALA A 142 29.19 -3.40 9.13
N ALA A 143 29.01 -3.09 10.41
CA ALA A 143 28.88 -1.71 10.88
C ALA A 143 30.11 -0.86 10.53
N ALA A 144 31.32 -1.38 10.72
CA ALA A 144 32.55 -0.68 10.39
C ALA A 144 32.79 -0.47 8.88
N ALA A 145 32.11 -1.24 8.04
CA ALA A 145 32.27 -1.21 6.58
C ALA A 145 31.03 -0.64 5.85
N PHE A 146 30.08 -0.04 6.59
CA PHE A 146 28.79 0.39 6.03
C PHE A 146 28.94 1.50 4.96
N ASP A 147 29.81 2.49 5.18
CA ASP A 147 30.13 3.51 4.17
C ASP A 147 30.66 2.90 2.87
N GLU A 148 31.60 1.96 2.97
CA GLU A 148 32.21 1.29 1.80
C GLU A 148 31.18 0.43 1.08
N LEU A 149 30.29 -0.23 1.83
CA LEU A 149 29.14 -0.96 1.29
C LEU A 149 28.21 -0.05 0.50
N ASN A 150 27.86 1.13 1.02
CA ASN A 150 26.93 2.06 0.38
C ASN A 150 27.46 2.55 -0.96
N ILE A 151 28.75 2.88 -1.05
CA ILE A 151 29.41 3.28 -2.32
C ILE A 151 29.21 2.21 -3.41
N TYR A 152 29.36 0.93 -3.06
CA TYR A 152 29.13 -0.16 -4.02
C TYR A 152 27.64 -0.29 -4.38
N CYS A 153 26.76 -0.27 -3.39
CA CYS A 153 25.34 -0.52 -3.56
C CYS A 153 24.63 0.60 -4.35
N GLU A 154 25.07 1.85 -4.26
CA GLU A 154 24.53 2.97 -5.07
C GLU A 154 24.65 2.74 -6.57
N SER A 155 25.69 2.02 -7.00
CA SER A 155 25.91 1.67 -8.42
C SER A 155 25.27 0.32 -8.82
N THR A 156 24.60 -0.36 -7.88
CA THR A 156 24.07 -1.71 -8.05
C THR A 156 22.55 -1.72 -7.85
N ASP A 157 21.79 -1.64 -8.94
CA ASP A 157 20.32 -1.49 -8.91
C ASP A 157 19.58 -2.40 -7.91
N VAL A 158 19.91 -3.70 -7.86
CA VAL A 158 19.24 -4.71 -6.99
C VAL A 158 19.58 -4.57 -5.50
N LEU A 159 20.57 -3.73 -5.17
CA LEU A 159 20.92 -3.31 -3.82
C LEU A 159 20.70 -1.80 -3.64
N GLY A 160 20.03 -1.13 -4.58
CA GLY A 160 19.89 0.32 -4.58
C GLY A 160 19.11 0.85 -3.38
N MET A 161 18.16 0.08 -2.85
CA MET A 161 17.34 0.45 -1.70
C MET A 161 18.07 0.20 -0.36
N VAL A 162 18.13 1.20 0.51
CA VAL A 162 18.90 1.17 1.77
C VAL A 162 18.37 0.13 2.76
N ASP A 163 17.05 0.04 2.92
CA ASP A 163 16.36 -0.96 3.75
C ASP A 163 16.71 -2.39 3.33
N VAL A 164 16.82 -2.65 2.02
CA VAL A 164 17.26 -3.96 1.48
C VAL A 164 18.71 -4.27 1.88
N ARG A 165 19.61 -3.29 1.84
CA ARG A 165 21.02 -3.45 2.28
C ARG A 165 21.09 -3.77 3.78
N LYS A 166 20.37 -3.01 4.60
CA LYS A 166 20.31 -3.19 6.06
C LYS A 166 19.74 -4.56 6.42
N ASN A 167 18.61 -4.95 5.81
CA ASN A 167 18.00 -6.27 5.98
C ASN A 167 18.94 -7.42 5.55
N MET A 168 19.72 -7.25 4.48
CA MET A 168 20.74 -8.22 4.07
C MET A 168 21.83 -8.40 5.15
N LEU A 169 22.35 -7.31 5.72
CA LEU A 169 23.34 -7.38 6.79
C LEU A 169 22.79 -8.07 8.05
N LYS A 170 21.53 -7.81 8.41
CA LYS A 170 20.84 -8.49 9.51
C LYS A 170 20.71 -10.00 9.25
N LEU A 171 20.37 -10.41 8.02
CA LEU A 171 20.34 -11.84 7.65
C LEU A 171 21.72 -12.51 7.72
N PHE A 172 22.77 -11.81 7.29
CA PHE A 172 24.15 -12.31 7.44
C PHE A 172 24.52 -12.49 8.90
N ARG A 173 24.14 -11.54 9.76
CA ARG A 173 24.35 -11.65 11.21
C ARG A 173 23.61 -12.85 11.81
N LEU A 174 22.36 -13.11 11.39
CA LEU A 174 21.63 -14.31 11.80
C LEU A 174 22.38 -15.59 11.40
N TYR A 175 22.94 -15.65 10.19
CA TYR A 175 23.74 -16.79 9.73
C TYR A 175 25.03 -17.00 10.54
N GLU A 176 25.72 -15.92 10.90
CA GLU A 176 26.91 -16.01 11.75
C GLU A 176 26.59 -16.60 13.13
N ASN A 177 25.42 -16.27 13.67
CA ASN A 177 24.96 -16.76 14.96
C ASN A 177 24.46 -18.22 14.88
N ASP A 178 23.78 -18.59 13.79
CA ASP A 178 23.37 -19.95 13.48
C ASP A 178 23.42 -20.20 11.96
N SER A 179 24.32 -21.09 11.54
CA SER A 179 24.47 -21.49 10.13
C SER A 179 23.21 -22.10 9.49
N ASN A 180 22.19 -22.45 10.29
CA ASN A 180 20.90 -22.93 9.81
C ASN A 180 19.82 -21.84 9.74
N ALA A 181 20.08 -20.62 10.21
CA ALA A 181 19.07 -19.55 10.29
C ALA A 181 18.44 -19.22 8.92
N LEU A 182 19.20 -19.36 7.83
CA LEU A 182 18.75 -19.03 6.47
C LEU A 182 18.15 -20.22 5.70
N GLN A 183 18.02 -21.41 6.31
CA GLN A 183 17.53 -22.61 5.60
C GLN A 183 16.13 -22.42 5.03
N THR A 184 15.25 -21.75 5.78
CA THR A 184 13.88 -21.44 5.33
C THR A 184 13.89 -20.49 4.14
N ILE A 185 14.77 -19.47 4.16
CA ILE A 185 14.94 -18.47 3.09
C ILE A 185 15.40 -19.12 1.78
N PHE A 186 16.33 -20.09 1.86
CA PHE A 186 16.80 -20.81 0.66
C PHE A 186 15.70 -21.65 -0.02
N GLY A 187 14.56 -21.88 0.63
CA GLY A 187 13.38 -22.50 0.02
C GLY A 187 12.48 -21.52 -0.78
N PHE A 188 12.76 -20.21 -0.76
CA PHE A 188 11.99 -19.21 -1.51
C PHE A 188 12.39 -19.19 -2.98
N LYS A 189 11.45 -18.80 -3.84
CA LYS A 189 11.70 -18.68 -5.28
C LYS A 189 12.11 -17.25 -5.58
N VAL A 190 13.32 -17.05 -6.09
CA VAL A 190 13.76 -15.73 -6.56
C VAL A 190 13.37 -15.49 -8.01
N SER A 191 13.39 -14.23 -8.44
CA SER A 191 13.11 -13.83 -9.83
C SER A 191 14.06 -14.53 -10.80
N ALA A 192 13.52 -15.30 -11.75
CA ALA A 192 14.36 -15.96 -12.75
C ALA A 192 14.91 -14.94 -13.78
N LYS A 193 14.19 -13.83 -13.97
CA LYS A 193 14.57 -12.75 -14.89
C LYS A 193 15.80 -11.98 -14.39
N GLU A 194 15.91 -11.79 -13.08
CA GLU A 194 16.96 -10.98 -12.43
C GLU A 194 18.04 -11.84 -11.76
N ALA A 195 17.96 -13.17 -11.86
CA ALA A 195 18.91 -14.08 -11.22
C ALA A 195 20.38 -13.79 -11.60
N ALA A 196 20.63 -13.32 -12.82
CA ALA A 196 21.96 -12.92 -13.27
C ALA A 196 22.42 -11.62 -12.57
N ASP A 197 21.55 -10.62 -12.46
CA ASP A 197 21.85 -9.36 -11.77
C ASP A 197 22.12 -9.61 -10.27
N TYR A 198 21.35 -10.50 -9.63
CA TYR A 198 21.60 -10.88 -8.22
C TYR A 198 22.96 -11.55 -8.02
N LEU A 199 23.36 -12.43 -8.94
CA LEU A 199 24.66 -13.09 -8.87
C LEU A 199 25.82 -12.12 -9.12
N GLU A 200 25.67 -11.22 -10.09
CA GLU A 200 26.65 -10.15 -10.34
C GLU A 200 26.80 -9.26 -9.11
N ALA A 201 25.68 -8.85 -8.50
CA ALA A 201 25.66 -8.07 -7.27
C ALA A 201 26.38 -8.79 -6.12
N ALA A 202 26.13 -10.09 -5.94
CA ALA A 202 26.78 -10.89 -4.89
C ALA A 202 28.30 -11.01 -5.08
N VAL A 203 28.74 -11.30 -6.31
CA VAL A 203 30.18 -11.42 -6.65
C VAL A 203 30.88 -10.08 -6.48
N GLY A 204 30.29 -9.00 -6.99
CA GLY A 204 30.84 -7.65 -6.88
C GLY A 204 30.89 -7.18 -5.43
N LEU A 205 29.86 -7.48 -4.63
CA LEU A 205 29.83 -7.16 -3.20
C LEU A 205 30.97 -7.84 -2.46
N ARG A 206 31.22 -9.14 -2.74
CA ARG A 206 32.35 -9.86 -2.13
C ARG A 206 33.69 -9.29 -2.54
N ALA A 207 33.82 -8.82 -3.78
CA ALA A 207 35.05 -8.23 -4.27
C ALA A 207 35.32 -6.84 -3.67
N ALA A 208 34.26 -6.03 -3.52
CA ALA A 208 34.34 -4.69 -2.97
C ALA A 208 34.53 -4.70 -1.45
N VAL A 209 33.66 -5.42 -0.72
CA VAL A 209 33.59 -5.35 0.75
C VAL A 209 33.52 -6.77 1.36
N PRO A 210 34.58 -7.59 1.22
CA PRO A 210 34.55 -9.01 1.62
C PRO A 210 34.26 -9.23 3.11
N THR A 211 34.49 -8.23 3.95
CA THR A 211 34.31 -8.29 5.42
C THR A 211 32.84 -8.38 5.84
N VAL A 212 31.90 -7.95 5.01
CA VAL A 212 30.46 -7.97 5.36
C VAL A 212 29.82 -9.33 5.08
N ILE A 213 30.40 -10.13 4.18
CA ILE A 213 29.82 -11.43 3.81
C ILE A 213 30.42 -12.54 4.68
N PRO A 214 29.58 -13.30 5.42
CA PRO A 214 30.03 -14.45 6.19
C PRO A 214 30.78 -15.46 5.31
N ALA A 215 31.96 -15.91 5.77
CA ALA A 215 32.83 -16.80 5.00
C ALA A 215 32.18 -18.16 4.64
N GLY A 216 31.13 -18.56 5.37
CA GLY A 216 30.38 -19.79 5.11
C GLY A 216 29.32 -19.67 4.01
N LEU A 217 29.06 -18.48 3.47
CA LEU A 217 28.07 -18.28 2.39
C LEU A 217 28.76 -18.21 1.02
N THR A 218 28.26 -18.97 0.06
CA THR A 218 28.68 -18.89 -1.35
C THR A 218 28.06 -17.67 -2.05
N ASP A 219 28.59 -17.30 -3.21
CA ASP A 219 28.01 -16.22 -4.04
C ASP A 219 26.58 -16.54 -4.47
N ASP A 220 26.30 -17.80 -4.81
CA ASP A 220 24.93 -18.24 -5.13
C ASP A 220 23.97 -18.07 -3.94
N GLN A 221 24.43 -18.36 -2.73
CA GLN A 221 23.60 -18.17 -1.53
C GLN A 221 23.37 -16.69 -1.23
N VAL A 222 24.38 -15.85 -1.42
CA VAL A 222 24.25 -14.39 -1.26
C VAL A 222 23.30 -13.82 -2.32
N ALA A 223 23.46 -14.23 -3.58
CA ALA A 223 22.55 -13.86 -4.67
C ALA A 223 21.11 -14.28 -4.37
N HIS A 224 20.92 -15.46 -3.78
CA HIS A 224 19.59 -15.92 -3.36
C HIS A 224 19.01 -15.05 -2.24
N VAL A 225 19.81 -14.64 -1.25
CA VAL A 225 19.37 -13.70 -0.20
C VAL A 225 18.93 -12.37 -0.82
N ILE A 226 19.73 -11.79 -1.72
CA ILE A 226 19.39 -10.55 -2.43
C ILE A 226 18.07 -10.69 -3.18
N GLY A 227 17.90 -11.80 -3.93
CA GLY A 227 16.68 -12.07 -4.66
C GLY A 227 15.45 -12.28 -3.78
N VAL A 228 15.61 -12.85 -2.57
CA VAL A 228 14.51 -12.99 -1.62
C VAL A 228 14.09 -11.64 -1.07
N LEU A 229 15.04 -10.80 -0.65
CA LEU A 229 14.72 -9.47 -0.11
C LEU A 229 14.01 -8.59 -1.14
N ASN A 230 14.46 -8.60 -2.39
CA ASN A 230 13.83 -7.81 -3.45
C ASN A 230 12.38 -8.26 -3.74
N LYS A 231 12.08 -9.56 -3.59
CA LYS A 231 10.80 -10.15 -3.96
C LYS A 231 9.79 -10.28 -2.83
N TYR A 232 10.24 -10.43 -1.59
CA TYR A 232 9.39 -10.84 -0.47
C TYR A 232 9.42 -9.90 0.74
N CYS A 233 10.23 -8.84 0.71
CA CYS A 233 10.10 -7.78 1.69
C CYS A 233 8.77 -7.04 1.46
N ILE A 234 8.03 -6.84 2.54
CA ILE A 234 6.76 -6.12 2.58
C ILE A 234 7.07 -4.71 3.13
N PRO A 235 6.60 -3.63 2.48
CA PRO A 235 6.68 -2.28 3.03
C PRO A 235 6.00 -2.19 4.39
N LEU A 236 6.57 -1.41 5.30
CA LEU A 236 6.06 -1.17 6.64
C LEU A 236 6.05 0.34 6.88
N ASP A 237 4.86 0.92 6.97
CA ASP A 237 4.67 2.37 7.04
C ASP A 237 5.18 2.94 8.38
N ASP A 238 4.87 2.27 9.49
CA ASP A 238 5.21 2.70 10.86
C ASP A 238 6.73 2.83 11.11
N ILE A 239 7.55 2.10 10.35
CA ILE A 239 9.03 2.20 10.44
C ILE A 239 9.64 2.85 9.19
N ARG A 240 8.79 3.36 8.28
CA ARG A 240 9.17 3.89 6.96
C ARG A 240 10.23 2.99 6.32
N GLY A 241 9.89 1.73 6.07
CA GLY A 241 10.87 0.73 5.65
C GLY A 241 10.28 -0.53 5.08
N SER A 242 11.00 -1.64 5.22
CA SER A 242 10.46 -2.95 4.86
C SER A 242 10.90 -4.07 5.79
N GLY A 243 10.09 -5.12 5.85
CA GLY A 243 10.35 -6.33 6.62
C GLY A 243 10.19 -7.62 5.82
N LEU A 244 10.99 -8.63 6.13
CA LEU A 244 10.88 -9.96 5.54
C LEU A 244 10.01 -10.87 6.42
N PHE A 245 8.88 -11.32 5.87
CA PHE A 245 7.94 -12.22 6.54
C PHE A 245 7.98 -13.61 5.87
N LEU A 246 8.10 -14.67 6.65
CA LEU A 246 8.28 -16.03 6.14
C LEU A 246 6.97 -16.71 5.75
N TYR A 247 5.88 -16.43 6.48
CA TYR A 247 4.60 -17.12 6.28
C TYR A 247 3.62 -16.28 5.48
N VAL A 248 3.50 -14.98 5.77
CA VAL A 248 2.62 -14.07 5.01
C VAL A 248 2.99 -14.06 3.53
N ALA A 249 4.29 -13.99 3.22
CA ALA A 249 4.81 -14.02 1.84
C ALA A 249 4.54 -15.33 1.07
N LYS A 250 4.07 -16.39 1.76
CA LYS A 250 3.69 -17.69 1.16
C LYS A 250 2.20 -17.84 0.92
N LEU A 251 1.39 -16.87 1.35
CA LEU A 251 -0.05 -16.90 1.09
C LEU A 251 -0.32 -16.82 -0.41
N THR A 252 -1.47 -17.35 -0.82
CA THR A 252 -1.86 -17.34 -2.23
C THR A 252 -2.49 -15.99 -2.57
N HIS A 253 -1.98 -15.31 -3.60
CA HIS A 253 -2.61 -14.07 -4.04
C HIS A 253 -4.01 -14.33 -4.66
N SER A 254 -4.97 -13.46 -4.34
CA SER A 254 -6.28 -13.38 -5.01
C SER A 254 -6.76 -11.93 -5.05
N CYS A 255 -7.18 -11.45 -6.22
CA CYS A 255 -7.83 -10.14 -6.38
C CYS A 255 -9.23 -10.06 -5.74
N THR A 256 -9.79 -11.20 -5.30
CA THR A 256 -11.06 -11.28 -4.56
C THR A 256 -10.82 -12.13 -3.30
N PRO A 257 -10.01 -11.64 -2.35
CA PRO A 257 -9.44 -12.46 -1.30
C PRO A 257 -10.48 -12.93 -0.28
N ASN A 258 -10.11 -13.91 0.55
CA ASN A 258 -10.88 -14.33 1.72
C ASN A 258 -10.24 -13.90 3.05
N CYS A 259 -9.01 -13.38 2.98
CA CYS A 259 -8.28 -12.81 4.09
C CYS A 259 -7.81 -11.39 3.76
N ASN A 260 -7.61 -10.57 4.79
CA ASN A 260 -6.86 -9.32 4.76
C ASN A 260 -5.57 -9.52 5.58
N PHE A 261 -4.50 -8.79 5.26
CA PHE A 261 -3.40 -8.63 6.21
C PHE A 261 -3.32 -7.17 6.68
N THR A 262 -2.85 -6.99 7.90
CA THR A 262 -2.60 -5.68 8.50
C THR A 262 -1.23 -5.72 9.13
N ASP A 263 -0.47 -4.66 8.94
CA ASP A 263 0.81 -4.42 9.59
C ASP A 263 0.68 -3.38 10.71
N SER A 264 1.58 -3.46 11.68
CA SER A 264 1.86 -2.40 12.66
C SER A 264 3.23 -2.62 13.28
N GLY A 265 4.05 -1.58 13.24
CA GLY A 265 5.48 -1.62 13.53
C GLY A 265 6.18 -2.66 12.66
N LYS A 266 6.62 -3.75 13.30
CA LYS A 266 7.34 -4.87 12.65
C LYS A 266 6.50 -6.14 12.55
N ASN A 267 5.22 -6.03 12.88
CA ASN A 267 4.31 -7.16 12.94
C ASN A 267 3.35 -7.12 11.76
N ILE A 268 2.97 -8.30 11.27
CA ILE A 268 1.85 -8.49 10.35
C ILE A 268 0.94 -9.58 10.89
N TRP A 269 -0.36 -9.42 10.73
CA TRP A 269 -1.32 -10.48 11.00
C TRP A 269 -2.35 -10.62 9.88
N VAL A 270 -2.93 -11.81 9.81
CA VAL A 270 -3.90 -12.20 8.78
C VAL A 270 -5.26 -12.39 9.42
N THR A 271 -6.27 -11.71 8.89
CA THR A 271 -7.65 -11.77 9.38
C THR A 271 -8.55 -12.36 8.30
N ALA A 272 -9.45 -13.27 8.67
CA ALA A 272 -10.49 -13.73 7.76
C ALA A 272 -11.52 -12.61 7.54
N ILE A 273 -11.75 -12.17 6.29
CA ILE A 273 -12.72 -11.11 5.97
C ILE A 273 -14.08 -11.65 5.51
N LYS A 274 -14.18 -12.96 5.34
CA LYS A 274 -15.44 -13.70 5.11
C LYS A 274 -15.32 -15.08 5.74
N PRO A 275 -16.43 -15.83 5.92
CA PRO A 275 -16.35 -17.19 6.45
C PRO A 275 -15.45 -18.08 5.57
N ILE A 276 -14.52 -18.79 6.20
CA ILE A 276 -13.59 -19.72 5.53
C ILE A 276 -13.87 -21.13 6.04
N ALA A 277 -14.07 -22.08 5.12
CA ALA A 277 -14.29 -23.48 5.49
C ALA A 277 -12.97 -24.24 5.73
N ALA A 278 -13.00 -25.30 6.54
CA ALA A 278 -11.86 -26.20 6.66
C ALA A 278 -11.48 -26.80 5.29
N GLY A 279 -10.20 -26.77 4.95
CA GLY A 279 -9.63 -27.18 3.68
C GLY A 279 -9.60 -26.09 2.60
N GLU A 280 -10.22 -24.94 2.84
CA GLU A 280 -10.16 -23.80 1.91
C GLU A 280 -8.80 -23.11 1.96
N THR A 281 -8.30 -22.68 0.79
CA THR A 281 -7.04 -21.94 0.67
C THR A 281 -7.19 -20.52 1.22
N LEU A 282 -6.21 -20.08 2.01
CA LEU A 282 -6.13 -18.71 2.47
C LEU A 282 -5.57 -17.84 1.35
N THR A 283 -6.26 -16.76 1.05
CA THR A 283 -5.94 -15.86 -0.05
C THR A 283 -6.00 -14.41 0.39
N VAL A 284 -4.99 -13.63 0.00
CA VAL A 284 -4.85 -12.18 0.29
C VAL A 284 -4.52 -11.44 -1.00
N ASP A 285 -4.71 -10.12 -1.04
CA ASP A 285 -4.14 -9.30 -2.11
C ASP A 285 -2.69 -8.92 -1.76
N LEU A 286 -1.72 -9.77 -2.14
CA LEU A 286 -0.29 -9.52 -1.91
C LEU A 286 0.30 -8.33 -2.69
N TYR A 287 -0.38 -7.84 -3.72
CA TYR A 287 0.19 -6.92 -4.70
C TYR A 287 -0.54 -5.58 -4.73
N ASP A 288 -1.47 -5.35 -3.80
CA ASP A 288 -2.34 -4.19 -3.72
C ASP A 288 -2.91 -3.80 -5.10
N LEU A 289 -3.58 -4.76 -5.74
CA LEU A 289 -4.15 -4.55 -7.08
C LEU A 289 -5.56 -3.96 -7.00
N THR A 290 -5.89 -3.33 -5.88
CA THR A 290 -7.20 -2.77 -5.58
C THR A 290 -7.60 -1.75 -6.64
N TYR A 291 -8.89 -1.79 -7.03
CA TYR A 291 -9.45 -0.93 -8.07
C TYR A 291 -8.74 -0.93 -9.45
N GLN A 292 -7.85 -1.89 -9.74
CA GLN A 292 -7.19 -1.98 -11.04
C GLN A 292 -8.00 -2.80 -12.07
N PRO A 293 -8.00 -2.44 -13.36
CA PRO A 293 -8.55 -3.27 -14.43
C PRO A 293 -7.82 -4.61 -14.58
N GLN A 294 -8.53 -5.65 -15.02
CA GLN A 294 -8.00 -7.01 -15.14
C GLN A 294 -6.71 -7.10 -15.99
N ALA A 295 -6.59 -6.28 -17.03
CA ALA A 295 -5.42 -6.24 -17.89
C ALA A 295 -4.17 -5.77 -17.13
N GLU A 296 -4.29 -4.68 -16.37
CA GLU A 296 -3.20 -4.16 -15.53
C GLU A 296 -2.87 -5.14 -14.40
N ARG A 297 -3.89 -5.72 -13.72
CA ARG A 297 -3.65 -6.76 -12.69
C ARG A 297 -2.78 -7.90 -13.23
N THR A 298 -3.13 -8.41 -14.41
CA THR A 298 -2.43 -9.55 -15.00
C THR A 298 -1.02 -9.19 -15.44
N LYS A 299 -0.81 -7.95 -15.89
CA LYS A 299 0.50 -7.43 -16.26
C LYS A 299 1.41 -7.31 -15.03
N SER A 300 0.95 -6.67 -13.95
CA SER A 300 1.71 -6.54 -12.70
C SER A 300 2.10 -7.92 -12.13
N LEU A 301 1.14 -8.86 -12.10
CA LEU A 301 1.43 -10.23 -11.65
C LEU A 301 2.46 -10.94 -12.54
N ALA A 302 2.42 -10.75 -13.85
CA ALA A 302 3.37 -11.37 -14.77
C ALA A 302 4.78 -10.78 -14.65
N GLU A 303 4.90 -9.50 -14.29
CA GLU A 303 6.16 -8.83 -13.98
C GLU A 303 6.82 -9.51 -12.78
N ASP A 304 6.06 -9.77 -11.72
CA ASP A 304 6.51 -10.44 -10.48
C ASP A 304 6.60 -11.97 -10.55
N GLU A 305 6.36 -12.55 -11.73
CA GLU A 305 6.29 -14.00 -11.97
C GLU A 305 5.26 -14.69 -11.06
N ALA A 306 4.18 -13.97 -10.75
CA ALA A 306 3.04 -14.40 -9.99
C ALA A 306 1.88 -14.78 -10.91
N THR A 307 0.96 -15.61 -10.40
CA THR A 307 -0.23 -16.02 -11.14
C THR A 307 -1.45 -15.94 -10.24
N CYS A 308 -2.52 -15.30 -10.71
CA CYS A 308 -3.80 -15.27 -10.03
C CYS A 308 -4.82 -16.13 -10.80
N ASN A 309 -5.56 -16.97 -10.07
CA ASN A 309 -6.63 -17.79 -10.61
C ASN A 309 -8.02 -17.35 -10.11
N CYS A 310 -8.14 -16.13 -9.58
CA CYS A 310 -9.43 -15.60 -9.16
C CYS A 310 -10.39 -15.45 -10.34
N GLY A 311 -11.69 -15.33 -10.08
CA GLY A 311 -12.69 -15.29 -11.13
C GLY A 311 -12.54 -14.10 -12.10
N ILE A 312 -12.01 -12.96 -11.63
CA ILE A 312 -11.74 -11.79 -12.48
C ILE A 312 -10.58 -12.11 -13.44
N CYS A 313 -9.43 -12.54 -12.92
CA CYS A 313 -8.25 -12.88 -13.72
C CYS A 313 -8.48 -14.07 -14.67
N ALA A 314 -9.29 -15.05 -14.26
CA ALA A 314 -9.71 -16.17 -15.12
C ALA A 314 -10.74 -15.77 -16.19
N GLY A 315 -11.31 -14.55 -16.09
CA GLY A 315 -12.38 -14.05 -16.95
C GLY A 315 -13.68 -14.84 -16.82
N THR A 316 -14.00 -15.31 -15.61
CA THR A 316 -15.28 -15.93 -15.26
C THR A 316 -16.20 -15.00 -14.47
N LEU A 317 -15.64 -13.92 -13.89
CA LEU A 317 -16.35 -12.84 -13.23
C LEU A 317 -16.17 -11.54 -14.03
N PRO A 318 -17.12 -10.59 -13.91
CA PRO A 318 -17.01 -9.28 -14.54
C PRO A 318 -15.87 -8.46 -13.93
N ASP A 319 -15.15 -7.72 -14.78
CA ASP A 319 -14.23 -6.67 -14.34
C ASP A 319 -15.04 -5.39 -14.05
N LYS A 320 -15.42 -5.21 -12.78
CA LYS A 320 -16.21 -4.06 -12.35
C LYS A 320 -15.44 -2.73 -12.39
N CYS A 321 -14.11 -2.76 -12.46
CA CYS A 321 -13.30 -1.55 -12.59
C CYS A 321 -13.46 -0.93 -13.99
N ARG A 322 -13.86 -1.72 -14.99
CA ARG A 322 -14.19 -1.29 -16.35
C ARG A 322 -15.71 -1.21 -16.53
N ALA A 323 -16.33 -0.26 -15.84
CA ALA A 323 -17.78 -0.05 -15.86
C ALA A 323 -18.20 0.92 -16.98
N PHE A 324 -19.09 0.49 -17.88
CA PHE A 324 -19.63 1.34 -18.96
C PHE A 324 -21.15 1.52 -18.84
N LYS A 325 -21.67 2.64 -19.36
CA LYS A 325 -23.11 2.85 -19.49
C LYS A 325 -23.67 1.98 -20.61
N CYS A 326 -24.87 1.44 -20.44
CA CYS A 326 -25.56 0.77 -21.54
C CYS A 326 -25.81 1.77 -22.68
N LYS A 327 -25.42 1.41 -23.91
CA LYS A 327 -25.66 2.23 -25.11
C LYS A 327 -27.10 2.15 -25.63
N ASP A 328 -27.96 1.37 -24.99
CA ASP A 328 -29.37 1.33 -25.33
C ASP A 328 -30.14 2.48 -24.65
N ALA A 329 -30.73 3.37 -25.45
CA ALA A 329 -31.41 4.56 -24.93
C ALA A 329 -32.59 4.28 -23.98
N ALA A 330 -33.14 3.05 -23.99
CA ALA A 330 -34.20 2.63 -23.08
C ALA A 330 -33.69 1.93 -21.81
N CYS A 331 -32.37 1.86 -21.59
CA CYS A 331 -31.76 1.11 -20.50
C CYS A 331 -30.71 1.95 -19.77
N ALA A 332 -30.91 2.18 -18.46
CA ALA A 332 -29.92 2.79 -17.58
C ALA A 332 -28.97 1.76 -16.93
N GLY A 333 -28.79 0.60 -17.56
CA GLY A 333 -27.98 -0.48 -17.02
C GLY A 333 -26.48 -0.25 -17.17
N ILE A 334 -25.70 -1.08 -16.48
CA ILE A 334 -24.22 -1.03 -16.49
C ILE A 334 -23.69 -2.25 -17.25
N VAL A 335 -22.62 -2.05 -17.99
CA VAL A 335 -21.90 -3.07 -18.76
C VAL A 335 -20.52 -3.26 -18.12
N HIS A 336 -20.16 -4.51 -17.89
CA HIS A 336 -18.81 -4.91 -17.43
C HIS A 336 -18.26 -5.95 -18.38
N PRO A 337 -16.99 -5.88 -18.78
CA PRO A 337 -16.38 -6.89 -19.60
C PRO A 337 -16.18 -8.19 -18.82
N ILE A 338 -16.54 -9.30 -19.47
CA ILE A 338 -16.09 -10.65 -19.11
C ILE A 338 -15.28 -11.15 -20.30
N LYS A 339 -13.95 -11.13 -20.19
CA LYS A 339 -13.05 -11.29 -21.36
C LYS A 339 -13.45 -10.27 -22.44
N ASN A 340 -13.78 -10.75 -23.63
CA ASN A 340 -14.15 -9.90 -24.77
C ASN A 340 -15.67 -9.68 -24.89
N THR A 341 -16.46 -10.00 -23.84
CA THR A 341 -17.91 -9.89 -23.84
C THR A 341 -18.36 -8.70 -23.01
N PHE A 342 -18.90 -7.68 -23.67
CA PHE A 342 -19.42 -6.46 -23.06
C PHE A 342 -20.96 -6.50 -23.10
N ALA A 343 -21.57 -7.10 -22.08
CA ALA A 343 -23.01 -7.27 -21.99
C ALA A 343 -23.61 -6.44 -20.85
N CYS A 344 -24.72 -5.76 -21.12
CA CYS A 344 -25.44 -5.01 -20.11
C CYS A 344 -26.06 -5.96 -19.07
N THR A 345 -25.80 -5.70 -17.80
CA THR A 345 -26.31 -6.47 -16.66
C THR A 345 -27.84 -6.38 -16.49
N ALA A 346 -28.47 -5.34 -17.04
CA ALA A 346 -29.92 -5.13 -16.92
C ALA A 346 -30.73 -5.66 -18.12
N CYS A 347 -30.31 -5.36 -19.35
CA CYS A 347 -31.08 -5.72 -20.56
C CYS A 347 -30.44 -6.84 -21.40
N GLY A 348 -29.22 -7.28 -21.07
CA GLY A 348 -28.49 -8.32 -21.80
C GLY A 348 -28.00 -7.92 -23.19
N LYS A 349 -28.22 -6.68 -23.64
CA LYS A 349 -27.69 -6.19 -24.92
C LYS A 349 -26.17 -6.14 -24.86
N MET A 350 -25.55 -6.60 -25.93
CA MET A 350 -24.10 -6.63 -26.09
C MET A 350 -23.65 -5.43 -26.92
N PHE A 351 -22.48 -4.89 -26.60
CA PHE A 351 -21.83 -3.92 -27.46
C PHE A 351 -21.43 -4.56 -28.79
N THR A 352 -21.51 -3.81 -29.88
CA THR A 352 -20.91 -4.18 -31.17
C THR A 352 -19.39 -4.00 -31.11
N ASN A 353 -18.66 -4.57 -32.07
CA ASN A 353 -17.20 -4.41 -32.12
C ASN A 353 -16.79 -2.94 -32.23
N GLU A 354 -17.53 -2.14 -33.00
CA GLU A 354 -17.30 -0.70 -33.13
C GLU A 354 -17.54 0.03 -31.81
N GLN A 355 -18.56 -0.39 -31.04
CA GLN A 355 -18.84 0.18 -29.73
C GLN A 355 -17.79 -0.20 -28.67
N VAL A 356 -17.18 -1.39 -28.79
CA VAL A 356 -16.05 -1.83 -27.95
C VAL A 356 -14.81 -1.01 -28.28
N GLU A 357 -14.44 -0.90 -29.57
CA GLU A 357 -13.30 -0.11 -30.02
C GLU A 357 -13.42 1.37 -29.60
N GLU A 358 -14.63 1.93 -29.67
CA GLU A 358 -14.91 3.30 -29.20
C GLU A 358 -14.62 3.48 -27.71
N VAL A 359 -15.11 2.57 -26.84
CA VAL A 359 -14.89 2.71 -25.39
C VAL A 359 -13.45 2.39 -24.98
N GLU A 360 -12.79 1.44 -25.66
CA GLU A 360 -11.37 1.13 -25.42
C GLU A 360 -10.46 2.27 -25.87
N THR A 361 -10.81 2.98 -26.94
CA THR A 361 -10.09 4.21 -27.33
C THR A 361 -10.25 5.30 -26.28
N LEU A 362 -11.46 5.48 -25.74
CA LEU A 362 -11.72 6.46 -24.69
C LEU A 362 -10.97 6.13 -23.39
N GLU A 363 -10.76 4.86 -23.07
CA GLU A 363 -9.97 4.48 -21.89
C GLU A 363 -8.51 4.96 -21.97
N ILE A 364 -8.01 5.22 -23.19
CA ILE A 364 -6.66 5.72 -23.44
C ILE A 364 -6.64 7.25 -23.46
N THR A 365 -7.62 7.89 -24.09
CA THR A 365 -7.59 9.35 -24.29
C THR A 365 -8.18 10.13 -23.11
N LEU A 366 -9.25 9.62 -22.48
CA LEU A 366 -9.98 10.35 -21.45
C LEU A 366 -9.14 10.72 -20.22
N PRO A 367 -8.18 9.90 -19.73
CA PRO A 367 -7.33 10.29 -18.60
C PRO A 367 -6.53 11.59 -18.84
N GLU A 368 -6.18 11.89 -20.10
CA GLU A 368 -5.47 13.14 -20.46
C GLU A 368 -6.43 14.32 -20.68
N GLU A 369 -7.73 14.05 -20.83
CA GLU A 369 -8.77 15.05 -21.13
C GLU A 369 -9.56 15.48 -19.89
N ILE A 370 -9.55 14.69 -18.80
CA ILE A 370 -10.21 15.04 -17.55
C ILE A 370 -9.36 16.08 -16.81
N ASP A 371 -9.93 17.26 -16.64
CA ASP A 371 -9.37 18.39 -15.88
C ASP A 371 -10.47 18.95 -14.98
N ALA A 372 -10.96 18.10 -14.07
CA ALA A 372 -12.05 18.44 -13.16
C ALA A 372 -11.48 18.76 -11.78
N THR A 373 -11.73 19.98 -11.30
CA THR A 373 -11.28 20.43 -9.96
C THR A 373 -12.41 20.41 -8.93
N SER A 374 -13.64 20.09 -9.37
CA SER A 374 -14.81 19.98 -8.51
C SER A 374 -15.66 18.74 -8.83
N VAL A 375 -16.48 18.32 -7.86
CA VAL A 375 -17.38 17.17 -8.03
C VAL A 375 -18.40 17.43 -9.14
N GLU A 376 -18.86 18.67 -9.29
CA GLU A 376 -19.81 19.09 -10.32
C GLU A 376 -19.21 18.97 -11.73
N GLU A 377 -17.96 19.39 -11.90
CA GLU A 377 -17.23 19.26 -13.17
C GLU A 377 -17.00 17.79 -13.51
N LEU A 378 -16.59 16.98 -12.52
CA LEU A 378 -16.42 15.55 -12.72
C LEU A 378 -17.75 14.86 -13.06
N ASP A 379 -18.85 15.21 -12.38
CA ASP A 379 -20.18 14.70 -12.70
C ASP A 379 -20.62 15.08 -14.12
N ALA A 380 -20.28 16.28 -14.59
CA ALA A 380 -20.55 16.71 -15.96
C ALA A 380 -19.72 15.90 -16.97
N ALA A 381 -18.43 15.67 -16.70
CA ALA A 381 -17.56 14.83 -17.52
C ALA A 381 -18.07 13.38 -17.58
N ILE A 382 -18.43 12.82 -16.42
CA ILE A 382 -19.08 11.51 -16.31
C ILE A 382 -20.36 11.49 -17.15
N ALA A 383 -21.24 12.49 -17.03
CA ALA A 383 -22.51 12.53 -17.74
C ALA A 383 -22.32 12.53 -19.27
N ALA A 384 -21.32 13.26 -19.77
CA ALA A 384 -20.97 13.36 -21.18
C ALA A 384 -20.28 12.09 -21.74
N SER A 385 -19.65 11.29 -20.88
CA SER A 385 -18.90 10.09 -21.26
C SER A 385 -19.78 8.83 -21.38
N PRO A 386 -19.45 7.86 -22.26
CA PRO A 386 -20.05 6.51 -22.24
C PRO A 386 -19.53 5.64 -21.08
N LEU A 387 -18.45 6.02 -20.41
CA LEU A 387 -17.96 5.35 -19.20
C LEU A 387 -18.94 5.60 -18.04
N HIS A 388 -19.07 4.63 -17.14
CA HIS A 388 -19.89 4.76 -15.93
C HIS A 388 -19.07 5.40 -14.80
N LYS A 389 -19.71 6.06 -13.83
CA LYS A 389 -19.04 6.66 -12.65
C LYS A 389 -18.16 5.71 -11.81
N TYR A 390 -18.32 4.39 -11.98
CA TYR A 390 -17.53 3.35 -11.29
C TYR A 390 -16.32 2.88 -12.09
N HIS A 391 -16.04 3.54 -13.21
CA HIS A 391 -14.91 3.24 -14.05
C HIS A 391 -13.61 3.72 -13.36
N TYR A 392 -12.54 2.93 -13.47
CA TYR A 392 -11.26 3.21 -12.80
C TYR A 392 -10.69 4.60 -13.09
N ILE A 393 -10.97 5.15 -14.28
CA ILE A 393 -10.55 6.50 -14.68
C ILE A 393 -11.18 7.58 -13.79
N PHE A 394 -12.48 7.49 -13.51
CA PHE A 394 -13.15 8.48 -12.66
C PHE A 394 -12.84 8.25 -11.19
N HIS A 395 -12.61 7.01 -10.77
CA HIS A 395 -12.08 6.74 -9.44
C HIS A 395 -10.69 7.36 -9.26
N ALA A 396 -9.79 7.21 -10.24
CA ALA A 396 -8.46 7.83 -10.21
C ALA A 396 -8.56 9.37 -10.16
N ALA A 397 -9.48 9.97 -10.92
CA ALA A 397 -9.74 11.42 -10.83
C ALA A 397 -10.21 11.83 -9.43
N LEU A 398 -11.13 11.08 -8.81
CA LEU A 398 -11.57 11.34 -7.44
C LEU A 398 -10.42 11.24 -6.43
N THR A 399 -9.54 10.24 -6.58
CA THR A 399 -8.36 10.09 -5.71
C THR A 399 -7.41 11.26 -5.86
N ALA A 400 -7.09 11.66 -7.10
CA ALA A 400 -6.24 12.82 -7.39
C ALA A 400 -6.82 14.11 -6.80
N MET A 401 -8.14 14.33 -6.89
CA MET A 401 -8.78 15.50 -6.28
C MET A 401 -8.62 15.54 -4.75
N VAL A 402 -8.59 14.40 -4.06
CA VAL A 402 -8.34 14.36 -2.60
C VAL A 402 -6.87 14.61 -2.28
N GLU A 403 -5.96 14.14 -3.13
CA GLU A 403 -4.52 14.39 -2.98
C GLU A 403 -4.23 15.89 -3.14
N GLU A 404 -4.75 16.52 -4.20
CA GLU A 404 -4.59 17.95 -4.46
C GLU A 404 -5.35 18.83 -3.44
N ALA A 405 -6.42 18.31 -2.83
CA ALA A 405 -7.17 19.01 -1.78
C ALA A 405 -6.31 19.38 -0.56
N VAL A 406 -5.23 18.65 -0.30
CA VAL A 406 -4.30 18.95 0.80
C VAL A 406 -3.55 20.26 0.53
N GLU A 407 -3.33 20.59 -0.74
CA GLU A 407 -2.56 21.76 -1.19
C GLU A 407 -3.47 22.94 -1.58
N ASP A 408 -4.73 22.68 -1.95
CA ASP A 408 -5.68 23.71 -2.37
C ASP A 408 -6.47 24.30 -1.20
N GLU A 409 -6.08 25.50 -0.76
CA GLU A 409 -6.80 26.29 0.26
C GLU A 409 -8.27 26.59 -0.08
N ASN A 410 -8.70 26.36 -1.32
CA ASN A 410 -10.09 26.62 -1.75
C ASN A 410 -11.02 25.43 -1.54
N LEU A 411 -10.52 24.22 -1.28
CA LEU A 411 -11.36 23.05 -1.10
C LEU A 411 -11.94 23.00 0.31
N THR A 412 -13.27 23.12 0.42
CA THR A 412 -13.93 23.13 1.73
C THR A 412 -14.10 21.72 2.30
N GLU A 413 -14.26 21.57 3.61
CA GLU A 413 -14.54 20.26 4.22
C GLU A 413 -15.82 19.62 3.67
N ALA A 414 -16.79 20.44 3.24
CA ALA A 414 -18.01 19.96 2.60
C ALA A 414 -17.74 19.36 1.20
N ASP A 415 -16.81 19.95 0.44
CA ASP A 415 -16.37 19.44 -0.86
C ASP A 415 -15.59 18.13 -0.67
N ALA A 416 -14.70 18.07 0.32
CA ALA A 416 -13.98 16.85 0.69
C ALA A 416 -14.95 15.71 1.04
N ILE A 417 -15.99 15.99 1.86
CA ILE A 417 -17.03 15.01 2.18
C ILE A 417 -17.73 14.52 0.91
N ALA A 418 -18.03 15.40 -0.04
CA ALA A 418 -18.68 15.04 -1.30
C ALA A 418 -17.79 14.09 -2.13
N ILE A 419 -16.49 14.39 -2.23
CA ILE A 419 -15.50 13.56 -2.94
C ILE A 419 -15.36 12.19 -2.27
N TYR A 420 -15.11 12.15 -0.95
CA TYR A 420 -15.00 10.90 -0.21
C TYR A 420 -16.26 10.02 -0.29
N ARG A 421 -17.45 10.62 -0.31
CA ARG A 421 -18.70 9.87 -0.53
C ARG A 421 -18.77 9.25 -1.93
N ARG A 422 -18.21 9.90 -2.96
CA ARG A 422 -18.11 9.31 -4.32
C ARG A 422 -17.07 8.20 -4.38
N ILE A 423 -15.93 8.36 -3.71
CA ILE A 423 -14.94 7.29 -3.56
C ILE A 423 -15.58 6.09 -2.86
N LEU A 424 -16.27 6.31 -1.74
CA LEU A 424 -16.93 5.23 -1.02
C LEU A 424 -17.99 4.49 -1.87
N ASP A 425 -18.84 5.22 -2.60
CA ASP A 425 -19.82 4.62 -3.54
C ASP A 425 -19.12 3.78 -4.62
N CYS A 426 -17.96 4.24 -5.11
CA CYS A 426 -17.12 3.49 -6.03
C CYS A 426 -16.55 2.20 -5.40
N LEU A 427 -15.98 2.29 -4.20
CA LEU A 427 -15.40 1.16 -3.47
C LEU A 427 -16.47 0.12 -3.11
N GLU A 428 -17.65 0.54 -2.66
CA GLU A 428 -18.75 -0.37 -2.34
C GLU A 428 -19.29 -1.12 -3.57
N TYR A 429 -19.25 -0.49 -4.74
CA TYR A 429 -19.68 -1.13 -5.97
C TYR A 429 -18.67 -2.16 -6.49
N VAL A 430 -17.40 -1.76 -6.56
CA VAL A 430 -16.33 -2.51 -7.20
C VAL A 430 -15.75 -3.58 -6.28
N ILE A 431 -15.50 -3.24 -5.01
CA ILE A 431 -14.89 -4.12 -4.01
C ILE A 431 -16.00 -4.73 -3.14
N ASP A 432 -16.39 -5.96 -3.46
CA ASP A 432 -17.50 -6.68 -2.82
C ASP A 432 -17.12 -7.45 -1.56
N VAL A 433 -15.91 -7.20 -1.03
CA VAL A 433 -15.40 -7.74 0.22
C VAL A 433 -15.09 -6.61 1.21
N PRO A 434 -15.02 -6.89 2.52
CA PRO A 434 -14.46 -5.95 3.48
C PRO A 434 -13.03 -5.56 3.09
N HIS A 435 -12.70 -4.27 3.16
CA HIS A 435 -11.43 -3.74 2.70
C HIS A 435 -10.92 -2.61 3.60
N GLY A 436 -9.60 -2.52 3.76
CA GLY A 436 -8.95 -1.49 4.58
C GLY A 436 -9.20 -0.06 4.09
N GLU A 437 -9.16 0.16 2.77
CA GLU A 437 -9.42 1.50 2.18
C GLU A 437 -10.78 2.07 2.60
N LYS A 438 -11.81 1.22 2.74
CA LYS A 438 -13.13 1.67 3.19
C LYS A 438 -13.07 2.21 4.62
N VAL A 439 -12.25 1.62 5.50
CA VAL A 439 -12.02 2.11 6.87
C VAL A 439 -11.46 3.54 6.83
N SER A 440 -10.41 3.75 6.03
CA SER A 440 -9.76 5.06 5.88
C SER A 440 -10.75 6.10 5.35
N VAL A 441 -11.55 5.78 4.33
CA VAL A 441 -12.56 6.70 3.79
C VAL A 441 -13.64 7.03 4.82
N TYR A 442 -14.14 6.05 5.59
CA TYR A 442 -15.09 6.34 6.68
C TYR A 442 -14.48 7.24 7.74
N ASN A 443 -13.22 7.02 8.09
CA ASN A 443 -12.50 7.87 9.03
C ASN A 443 -12.42 9.32 8.54
N SER A 444 -11.97 9.55 7.31
CA SER A 444 -11.90 10.90 6.72
C SER A 444 -13.27 11.57 6.67
N ILE A 445 -14.33 10.85 6.29
CA ILE A 445 -15.70 11.39 6.33
C ILE A 445 -16.08 11.80 7.76
N ALA A 446 -15.76 11.00 8.77
CA ALA A 446 -16.10 11.32 10.15
C ALA A 446 -15.41 12.60 10.64
N GLN A 447 -14.11 12.73 10.37
CA GLN A 447 -13.31 13.90 10.75
C GLN A 447 -13.85 15.18 10.11
N MET A 448 -14.13 15.15 8.81
CA MET A 448 -14.69 16.31 8.10
C MET A 448 -16.10 16.68 8.59
N ASN A 449 -16.91 15.69 9.00
CA ASN A 449 -18.23 15.97 9.59
C ASN A 449 -18.12 16.61 10.99
N ILE A 450 -17.05 16.35 11.75
CA ILE A 450 -16.79 17.07 13.00
C ILE A 450 -16.42 18.53 12.68
N SER A 451 -15.53 18.76 11.71
CA SER A 451 -15.13 20.11 11.31
C SER A 451 -16.30 20.95 10.79
N THR A 452 -17.25 20.34 10.09
CA THR A 452 -18.49 21.01 9.62
C THR A 452 -19.61 21.08 10.66
N GLY A 453 -19.43 20.42 11.82
CA GLY A 453 -20.38 20.42 12.94
C GLY A 453 -21.54 19.41 12.83
N ASP A 454 -21.55 18.52 11.84
CA ASP A 454 -22.53 17.43 11.70
C ASP A 454 -22.10 16.18 12.50
N ILE A 455 -22.13 16.31 13.84
CA ILE A 455 -21.72 15.24 14.76
C ILE A 455 -22.50 13.93 14.56
N PRO A 456 -23.83 13.95 14.31
CA PRO A 456 -24.55 12.71 13.99
C PRO A 456 -23.99 11.96 12.78
N ALA A 457 -23.64 12.68 11.70
CA ALA A 457 -23.01 12.07 10.53
C ALA A 457 -21.60 11.54 10.85
N ALA A 458 -20.83 12.25 11.68
CA ALA A 458 -19.53 11.78 12.17
C ALA A 458 -19.63 10.48 12.96
N THR A 459 -20.60 10.38 13.89
CA THR A 459 -20.84 9.15 14.66
C THR A 459 -21.23 7.98 13.74
N GLU A 460 -22.06 8.22 12.72
CA GLU A 460 -22.43 7.18 11.75
C GLU A 460 -21.20 6.69 10.97
N ALA A 461 -20.35 7.61 10.52
CA ALA A 461 -19.12 7.28 9.81
C ALA A 461 -18.13 6.50 10.69
N TYR A 462 -17.92 6.90 11.96
CA TYR A 462 -17.09 6.12 12.89
C TYR A 462 -17.69 4.75 13.22
N THR A 463 -19.02 4.64 13.29
CA THR A 463 -19.69 3.35 13.44
C THR A 463 -19.37 2.43 12.26
N ALA A 464 -19.38 2.96 11.04
CA ALA A 464 -19.03 2.21 9.84
C ALA A 464 -17.53 1.84 9.82
N ALA A 465 -16.64 2.77 10.18
CA ALA A 465 -15.20 2.53 10.33
C ALA A 465 -14.93 1.39 11.31
N TYR A 466 -15.51 1.42 12.52
CA TYR A 466 -15.35 0.37 13.52
C TYR A 466 -15.84 -1.00 13.03
N ASN A 467 -17.02 -1.08 12.42
CA ASN A 467 -17.55 -2.35 11.94
C ASN A 467 -16.69 -2.97 10.82
N MET A 468 -16.15 -2.13 9.95
CA MET A 468 -15.23 -2.56 8.89
C MET A 468 -13.86 -2.95 9.47
N ALA A 469 -13.25 -2.11 10.32
CA ALA A 469 -11.97 -2.34 10.97
C ALA A 469 -11.98 -3.64 11.80
N LYS A 470 -13.05 -3.88 12.58
CA LYS A 470 -13.24 -5.13 13.31
C LYS A 470 -13.18 -6.37 12.42
N THR A 471 -13.64 -6.25 11.17
CA THR A 471 -13.64 -7.36 10.21
C THR A 471 -12.29 -7.50 9.49
N CYS A 472 -11.66 -6.38 9.14
CA CYS A 472 -10.41 -6.36 8.37
C CYS A 472 -9.16 -6.57 9.26
N TYR A 473 -9.12 -5.91 10.42
CA TYR A 473 -7.94 -5.78 11.28
C TYR A 473 -8.07 -6.64 12.55
N GLY A 474 -9.29 -7.04 12.91
CA GLY A 474 -9.56 -7.81 14.12
C GLY A 474 -9.98 -6.93 15.30
N ALA A 475 -10.87 -7.46 16.14
CA ALA A 475 -11.59 -6.68 17.16
C ALA A 475 -10.70 -6.06 18.25
N ASP A 476 -9.56 -6.70 18.54
CA ASP A 476 -8.69 -6.36 19.66
C ASP A 476 -7.48 -5.50 19.23
N TYR A 477 -7.35 -5.18 17.93
CA TYR A 477 -6.31 -4.29 17.43
C TYR A 477 -6.55 -2.86 17.93
N GLU A 478 -5.49 -2.09 18.17
CA GLU A 478 -5.55 -0.78 18.81
C GLU A 478 -6.34 0.23 17.98
N GLU A 479 -6.12 0.30 16.67
CA GLU A 479 -6.88 1.19 15.77
C GLU A 479 -8.37 0.81 15.74
N THR A 480 -8.69 -0.49 15.78
CA THR A 480 -10.08 -0.95 15.88
C THR A 480 -10.71 -0.54 17.21
N THR A 481 -9.94 -0.60 18.30
CA THR A 481 -10.38 -0.14 19.63
C THR A 481 -10.54 1.37 19.68
N MET A 482 -9.67 2.12 19.00
CA MET A 482 -9.80 3.57 18.82
C MET A 482 -11.10 3.90 18.09
N PHE A 483 -11.41 3.26 16.96
CA PHE A 483 -12.70 3.47 16.27
C PHE A 483 -13.90 3.11 17.12
N LYS A 484 -13.79 2.10 17.99
CA LYS A 484 -14.84 1.78 18.96
C LYS A 484 -15.05 2.93 19.94
N GLN A 485 -13.97 3.53 20.46
CA GLN A 485 -14.04 4.68 21.35
C GLN A 485 -14.63 5.90 20.63
N LEU A 486 -14.20 6.19 19.40
CA LEU A 486 -14.72 7.28 18.56
C LEU A 486 -16.20 7.09 18.22
N MET A 487 -16.65 5.85 18.02
CA MET A 487 -18.06 5.52 17.85
C MET A 487 -18.88 5.75 19.15
N GLU A 488 -18.36 5.32 20.30
CA GLU A 488 -19.06 5.43 21.60
C GLU A 488 -19.03 6.88 22.16
N HIS A 489 -17.99 7.63 21.82
CA HIS A 489 -17.66 8.95 22.33
C HIS A 489 -17.14 9.85 21.18
N THR A 490 -17.96 10.09 20.17
CA THR A 490 -17.59 10.94 19.03
C THR A 490 -17.22 12.35 19.49
N PRO A 491 -16.02 12.85 19.13
CA PRO A 491 -15.63 14.23 19.38
C PRO A 491 -16.64 15.22 18.79
N THR A 492 -16.87 16.33 19.49
CA THR A 492 -17.84 17.35 19.07
C THR A 492 -17.18 18.61 18.52
N THR A 493 -15.86 18.73 18.65
CA THR A 493 -15.06 19.82 18.11
C THR A 493 -13.76 19.31 17.48
N PRO A 494 -13.14 20.09 16.57
CA PRO A 494 -11.83 19.76 16.02
C PRO A 494 -10.75 19.58 17.10
N GLU A 495 -10.78 20.35 18.17
CA GLU A 495 -9.80 20.25 19.26
C GLU A 495 -9.93 18.94 20.04
N GLU A 496 -11.18 18.52 20.31
CA GLU A 496 -11.43 17.20 20.92
C GLU A 496 -10.98 16.06 20.00
N MET A 497 -11.17 16.22 18.68
CA MET A 497 -10.71 15.26 17.69
C MET A 497 -9.19 15.16 17.68
N MET A 498 -8.50 16.30 17.57
CA MET A 498 -7.03 16.37 17.54
C MET A 498 -6.40 15.70 18.75
N ALA A 499 -6.96 15.92 19.94
CA ALA A 499 -6.50 15.30 21.17
C ALA A 499 -6.62 13.76 21.17
N VAL A 500 -7.61 13.18 20.48
CA VAL A 500 -7.76 11.72 20.36
C VAL A 500 -6.73 11.11 19.41
N TYR A 501 -6.39 11.83 18.33
CA TYR A 501 -5.36 11.41 17.38
C TYR A 501 -3.94 11.77 17.81
N GLY A 502 -3.76 12.36 18.99
CA GLY A 502 -2.44 12.67 19.55
C GLY A 502 -1.79 13.94 18.99
N TYR A 503 -2.53 14.79 18.29
CA TYR A 503 -1.99 16.07 17.81
C TYR A 503 -1.86 17.08 18.96
N GLU A 504 -0.67 17.65 19.17
CA GLU A 504 -0.45 18.75 20.10
C GLU A 504 -0.89 20.09 19.47
N LEU A 505 -1.59 20.93 20.24
CA LEU A 505 -1.86 22.31 19.84
C LEU A 505 -0.57 23.11 19.96
N VAL A 506 0.06 23.45 18.82
CA VAL A 506 1.13 24.44 18.80
C VAL A 506 0.50 25.81 19.07
N ASP A 507 0.76 26.38 20.24
CA ASP A 507 0.28 27.71 20.61
C ASP A 507 1.10 28.75 19.80
N GLU A 508 0.51 29.35 18.77
CA GLU A 508 1.13 30.42 17.94
C GLU A 508 1.42 31.73 18.72
N THR A 509 1.46 31.68 20.06
CA THR A 509 1.81 32.81 20.92
C THR A 509 3.12 32.59 21.69
N ALA A 510 4.24 32.58 20.96
CA ALA A 510 5.58 32.75 21.54
C ALA A 510 6.41 33.76 20.75
#